data_AF-A0A969TAE6-F1
#
_entry.id   AF-A0A969TAE6-F1
#
_cell.length_a   1.000
_cell.length_b   1.000
_cell.length_c   1.000
_cell.angle_alpha   90.00
_cell.angle_beta   90.00
_cell.angle_gamma   90.00
#
_symmetry.space_group_name_H-M   'P 1'
#
loop_
_entity.id
_entity.type
_entity.pdbx_description
1 polymer ?
#
loop_
_entity_poly.entity_id
_entity_poly.type
_entity_poly.pdbx_seq_one_letter_code
_entity_poly.pdbx_strand_id
1 'polypeptide(L)'
;MRAFLIFYLSVKHIALAHFHEWMTGSGVLYLKNKAPHISTVFTTHATTVGRSISGNGLQLYKNLHTFDGDQKSKEFNVVSKHSLEKLAAAYADSFTTVSQITAEECKQLLEREVDVITPNGFEDDFVPIPESFDKKRAAAKVRLRQVAEALFGYKLQENVKFIVTSGRYEFRNKGLDVFIDALAMANHEEENENEIVAFFMVPANNYGPRKDLLKSLETGTFTEESTNNVLTHYLHDADYDPILQKLAKNKLTNKQADKIKVIFVPVYLHGNDGIFGLNYWDLLIGMDMTVFPSYYEPWGYTPLESLAFYVPTITTTLAGFGRWIINEKDDNCSCIKVIDRNDDNYSQVAGEICDSIVNCIKKTDEEFEEIRQNSYKISRMALWKNFIENYYKSYDIALERSRRYREELYRPVPTETPLSIVTYKSNKPIWRNMEVKANTSDAFPELEELSKNLWWSWNPEAN
;
A
#
# COMPACT_ATOMS: atom_id res chain seq x y z
N MET A 1 -16.84 -20.52 8.88
CA MET A 1 -16.45 -21.25 7.65
C MET A 1 -16.93 -22.70 7.61
N ARG A 2 -16.54 -23.60 8.54
CA ARG A 2 -17.00 -25.01 8.52
C ARG A 2 -18.52 -25.20 8.56
N ALA A 3 -19.22 -24.41 9.38
CA ALA A 3 -20.68 -24.40 9.41
C ALA A 3 -21.27 -23.96 8.04
N PHE A 4 -20.74 -22.90 7.43
CA PHE A 4 -21.18 -22.44 6.11
C PHE A 4 -21.06 -23.52 5.04
N LEU A 5 -19.94 -24.25 5.02
CA LEU A 5 -19.73 -25.35 4.07
C LEU A 5 -20.72 -26.50 4.28
N ILE A 6 -20.93 -26.89 5.54
CA ILE A 6 -21.82 -28.02 5.88
C ILE A 6 -23.29 -27.69 5.58
N PHE A 7 -23.70 -26.45 5.81
CA PHE A 7 -25.12 -26.07 5.69
C PHE A 7 -25.50 -25.51 4.32
N TYR A 8 -24.55 -24.94 3.55
CA TYR A 8 -24.88 -24.21 2.32
C TYR A 8 -24.17 -24.71 1.06
N LEU A 9 -23.09 -25.50 1.16
CA LEU A 9 -22.39 -26.00 -0.02
C LEU A 9 -22.64 -27.50 -0.21
N SER A 10 -23.12 -27.88 -1.39
CA SER A 10 -23.15 -29.28 -1.81
C SER A 10 -21.75 -29.75 -2.25
N VAL A 11 -21.56 -31.06 -2.34
CA VAL A 11 -20.31 -31.68 -2.82
C VAL A 11 -19.83 -31.09 -4.16
N LYS A 12 -20.75 -30.66 -5.04
CA LYS A 12 -20.43 -30.10 -6.37
C LYS A 12 -19.72 -28.74 -6.31
N HIS A 13 -19.75 -28.04 -5.18
CA HIS A 13 -19.09 -26.74 -5.05
C HIS A 13 -17.62 -26.91 -4.67
N ILE A 14 -16.76 -26.16 -5.34
CA ILE A 14 -15.33 -26.10 -5.02
C ILE A 14 -15.10 -24.82 -4.22
N ALA A 15 -14.65 -24.96 -2.97
CA ALA A 15 -14.36 -23.84 -2.09
C ALA A 15 -12.86 -23.51 -2.09
N LEU A 16 -12.55 -22.21 -2.13
CA LEU A 16 -11.22 -21.66 -1.97
C LEU A 16 -11.27 -20.57 -0.89
N ALA A 17 -10.26 -20.52 -0.04
CA ALA A 17 -10.07 -19.45 0.92
C ALA A 17 -8.70 -18.80 0.74
N HIS A 18 -8.73 -17.48 0.55
CA HIS A 18 -7.55 -16.65 0.40
C HIS A 18 -7.31 -15.88 1.69
N PHE A 19 -6.13 -16.07 2.28
CA PHE A 19 -5.65 -15.46 3.51
C PHE A 19 -4.58 -14.44 3.19
N HIS A 20 -4.73 -13.22 3.72
CA HIS A 20 -3.73 -12.17 3.58
C HIS A 20 -3.04 -11.94 4.93
N GLU A 21 -1.72 -11.97 4.89
CA GLU A 21 -0.83 -11.71 6.03
C GLU A 21 -0.92 -12.68 7.21
N TRP A 22 0.16 -12.73 8.00
CA TRP A 22 0.35 -13.74 9.06
C TRP A 22 -0.77 -13.77 10.11
N MET A 23 -1.48 -12.65 10.33
CA MET A 23 -2.61 -12.54 11.26
C MET A 23 -3.78 -13.46 10.86
N THR A 24 -3.90 -13.80 9.58
CA THR A 24 -4.92 -14.73 9.08
C THR A 24 -4.35 -16.13 8.81
N GLY A 25 -3.04 -16.33 9.01
CA GLY A 25 -2.31 -17.57 8.72
C GLY A 25 -2.79 -18.78 9.52
N SER A 26 -3.35 -18.59 10.72
CA SER A 26 -3.94 -19.68 11.50
C SER A 26 -5.13 -20.32 10.79
N GLY A 27 -5.83 -19.56 9.94
CA GLY A 27 -6.90 -20.07 9.09
C GLY A 27 -6.39 -21.07 8.06
N VAL A 28 -5.24 -20.82 7.44
CA VAL A 28 -4.56 -21.75 6.53
C VAL A 28 -4.30 -23.07 7.25
N LEU A 29 -3.63 -23.01 8.41
CA LEU A 29 -3.26 -24.20 9.19
C LEU A 29 -4.49 -24.98 9.66
N TYR A 30 -5.53 -24.28 10.10
CA TYR A 30 -6.78 -24.90 10.52
C TYR A 30 -7.47 -25.64 9.37
N LEU A 31 -7.58 -25.02 8.20
CA LEU A 31 -8.20 -25.66 7.03
C LEU A 31 -7.37 -26.83 6.54
N LYS A 32 -6.04 -26.72 6.54
CA LYS A 32 -5.17 -27.83 6.19
C LYS A 32 -5.32 -29.04 7.10
N ASN A 33 -5.54 -28.82 8.39
CA ASN A 33 -5.76 -29.90 9.34
C ASN A 33 -7.19 -30.47 9.28
N LYS A 34 -8.21 -29.61 9.21
CA LYS A 34 -9.61 -30.01 9.43
C LYS A 34 -10.45 -30.16 8.16
N ALA A 35 -10.03 -29.57 7.05
CA ALA A 35 -10.77 -29.56 5.80
C ALA A 35 -9.84 -29.37 4.59
N PRO A 36 -8.89 -30.31 4.34
CA PRO A 36 -7.85 -30.16 3.31
C PRO A 36 -8.38 -30.14 1.87
N HIS A 37 -9.67 -30.46 1.67
CA HIS A 37 -10.37 -30.35 0.39
C HIS A 37 -10.68 -28.92 -0.03
N ILE A 38 -10.63 -27.97 0.91
CA ILE A 38 -10.76 -26.54 0.62
C ILE A 38 -9.39 -26.02 0.20
N SER A 39 -9.33 -25.40 -0.97
CA SER A 39 -8.10 -24.78 -1.47
C SER A 39 -7.74 -23.58 -0.61
N THR A 40 -6.45 -23.41 -0.34
CA THR A 40 -5.92 -22.33 0.50
C THR A 40 -4.89 -21.52 -0.28
N VAL A 41 -5.06 -20.22 -0.30
CA VAL A 41 -4.06 -19.27 -0.82
C VAL A 41 -3.58 -18.41 0.32
N PHE A 42 -2.27 -18.18 0.41
CA PHE A 42 -1.69 -17.28 1.39
C PHE A 42 -0.85 -16.21 0.69
N THR A 43 -1.25 -14.95 0.80
CA THR A 43 -0.45 -13.81 0.35
C THR A 43 0.23 -13.15 1.54
N THR A 44 1.56 -13.09 1.56
CA THR A 44 2.30 -12.16 2.43
C THR A 44 2.65 -10.89 1.66
N HIS A 45 2.32 -9.72 2.21
CA HIS A 45 2.65 -8.42 1.62
C HIS A 45 4.00 -7.91 2.12
N ALA A 46 4.52 -8.43 3.23
CA ALA A 46 5.88 -8.16 3.72
C ALA A 46 6.31 -9.30 4.65
N THR A 47 7.59 -9.62 4.69
CA THR A 47 8.08 -10.59 5.69
C THR A 47 8.21 -9.91 7.06
N THR A 48 7.72 -10.55 8.12
CA THR A 48 7.81 -10.03 9.49
C THR A 48 9.26 -9.80 9.89
N VAL A 49 10.15 -10.74 9.55
CA VAL A 49 11.58 -10.66 9.85
C VAL A 49 12.29 -9.64 8.97
N GLY A 50 11.99 -9.55 7.67
CA GLY A 50 12.62 -8.57 6.77
C GLY A 50 12.37 -7.13 7.22
N ARG A 51 11.11 -6.82 7.56
CA ARG A 51 10.75 -5.52 8.15
C ARG A 51 11.46 -5.26 9.48
N SER A 52 11.68 -6.30 10.29
CA SER A 52 12.39 -6.18 11.58
C SER A 52 13.89 -5.92 11.38
N ILE A 53 14.53 -6.60 10.42
CA ILE A 53 15.94 -6.40 10.07
C ILE A 53 16.16 -4.95 9.60
N SER A 54 15.37 -4.48 8.64
CA SER A 54 15.50 -3.12 8.09
C SER A 54 15.15 -2.05 9.13
N GLY A 55 14.09 -2.26 9.92
CA GLY A 55 13.68 -1.35 11.00
C GLY A 55 14.70 -1.21 12.13
N ASN A 56 15.53 -2.23 12.36
CA ASN A 56 16.65 -2.17 13.32
C ASN A 56 17.95 -1.65 12.68
N GLY A 57 17.90 -1.12 11.45
CA GLY A 57 19.04 -0.51 10.78
C GLY A 57 20.10 -1.49 10.27
N LEU A 58 19.80 -2.79 10.20
CA LEU A 58 20.69 -3.75 9.58
C LEU A 58 20.62 -3.66 8.05
N GLN A 59 21.71 -4.04 7.39
CA GLN A 59 21.82 -4.08 5.94
C GLN A 59 21.12 -5.33 5.39
N LEU A 60 19.81 -5.25 5.19
CA LEU A 60 18.94 -6.36 4.80
C LEU A 60 19.38 -7.00 3.49
N TYR A 61 19.43 -6.23 2.40
CA TYR A 61 19.57 -6.81 1.06
C TYR A 61 20.99 -7.29 0.76
N LYS A 62 22.01 -6.56 1.23
CA LYS A 62 23.42 -6.99 1.14
C LYS A 62 23.68 -8.32 1.85
N ASN A 63 23.03 -8.57 2.98
CA ASN A 63 23.26 -9.76 3.79
C ASN A 63 22.11 -10.75 3.73
N LEU A 64 21.15 -10.60 2.81
CA LEU A 64 19.90 -11.37 2.80
C LEU A 64 20.18 -12.87 2.90
N HIS A 65 21.03 -13.39 2.01
CA HIS A 65 21.39 -14.81 1.93
C HIS A 65 22.14 -15.36 3.16
N THR A 66 22.61 -14.49 4.06
CA THR A 66 23.28 -14.90 5.30
C THR A 66 22.34 -14.93 6.51
N PHE A 67 21.15 -14.34 6.39
CA PHE A 67 20.20 -14.31 7.49
C PHE A 67 19.40 -15.61 7.58
N ASP A 68 19.37 -16.15 8.80
CA ASP A 68 18.45 -17.20 9.21
C ASP A 68 17.19 -16.55 9.82
N GLY A 69 16.03 -16.83 9.21
CA GLY A 69 14.75 -16.25 9.63
C GLY A 69 14.36 -16.60 11.06
N ASP A 70 14.58 -17.86 11.47
CA ASP A 70 14.22 -18.35 12.80
C ASP A 70 15.12 -17.74 13.88
N GLN A 71 16.42 -17.65 13.63
CA GLN A 71 17.38 -16.97 14.51
C GLN A 71 17.04 -15.49 14.65
N LYS A 72 16.83 -14.77 13.53
CA LYS A 72 16.49 -13.35 13.56
C LYS A 72 15.16 -13.09 14.26
N SER A 73 14.19 -13.98 14.12
CA SER A 73 12.92 -13.86 14.84
C SER A 73 13.10 -13.91 16.37
N LYS A 74 14.09 -14.68 16.87
CA LYS A 74 14.43 -14.75 18.30
C LYS A 74 15.14 -13.46 18.75
N GLU A 75 16.10 -12.99 17.95
CA GLU A 75 16.85 -11.75 18.24
C GLU A 75 15.92 -10.54 18.35
N PHE A 76 14.90 -10.46 17.49
CA PHE A 76 13.92 -9.34 17.51
C PHE A 76 12.67 -9.60 18.34
N ASN A 77 12.57 -10.75 19.03
CA ASN A 77 11.42 -11.14 19.83
C ASN A 77 10.08 -11.16 19.04
N VAL A 78 10.12 -11.68 17.81
CA VAL A 78 8.96 -11.83 16.90
C VAL A 78 8.69 -13.28 16.49
N VAL A 79 9.22 -14.26 17.23
CA VAL A 79 9.12 -15.71 16.96
C VAL A 79 7.68 -16.16 16.70
N SER A 80 6.72 -15.70 17.49
CA SER A 80 5.30 -16.10 17.34
C SER A 80 4.70 -15.66 16.01
N LYS A 81 5.02 -14.45 15.56
CA LYS A 81 4.59 -13.90 14.27
C LYS A 81 5.28 -14.63 13.12
N HIS A 82 6.60 -14.77 13.22
CA HIS A 82 7.42 -15.40 12.18
C HIS A 82 7.06 -16.88 11.99
N SER A 83 6.94 -17.65 13.06
CA SER A 83 6.58 -19.07 12.96
C SER A 83 5.20 -19.27 12.34
N LEU A 84 4.21 -18.42 12.68
CA LEU A 84 2.89 -18.48 12.06
C LEU A 84 2.94 -18.13 10.57
N GLU A 85 3.69 -17.09 10.20
CA GLU A 85 3.91 -16.66 8.81
C GLU A 85 4.58 -17.77 7.98
N LYS A 86 5.69 -18.32 8.49
CA LYS A 86 6.48 -19.39 7.85
C LYS A 86 5.65 -20.65 7.67
N LEU A 87 4.91 -21.08 8.70
CA LEU A 87 4.03 -22.25 8.60
C LEU A 87 2.86 -22.00 7.64
N ALA A 88 2.22 -20.84 7.67
CA ALA A 88 1.14 -20.52 6.73
C ALA A 88 1.64 -20.56 5.28
N ALA A 89 2.81 -20.00 4.99
CA ALA A 89 3.45 -20.08 3.68
C ALA A 89 3.79 -21.51 3.25
N ALA A 90 4.33 -22.32 4.17
CA ALA A 90 4.70 -23.71 3.91
C ALA A 90 3.49 -24.61 3.62
N TYR A 91 2.36 -24.37 4.30
CA TYR A 91 1.18 -25.24 4.22
C TYR A 91 0.09 -24.78 3.26
N ALA A 92 0.09 -23.53 2.78
CA ALA A 92 -0.88 -23.06 1.79
C ALA A 92 -0.79 -23.87 0.48
N ASP A 93 -1.93 -24.07 -0.21
CA ASP A 93 -1.90 -24.68 -1.55
C ASP A 93 -1.24 -23.77 -2.56
N SER A 94 -1.44 -22.47 -2.48
CA SER A 94 -0.68 -21.47 -3.24
C SER A 94 -0.14 -20.41 -2.30
N PHE A 95 1.14 -20.09 -2.43
CA PHE A 95 1.80 -19.04 -1.68
C PHE A 95 2.17 -17.90 -2.64
N THR A 96 1.82 -16.67 -2.27
CA THR A 96 1.94 -15.48 -3.11
C THR A 96 2.56 -14.32 -2.34
N THR A 97 3.14 -13.36 -3.07
CA THR A 97 3.58 -12.07 -2.50
C THR A 97 3.41 -10.95 -3.52
N VAL A 98 3.60 -9.71 -3.12
CA VAL A 98 3.23 -8.53 -3.92
C VAL A 98 4.33 -8.01 -4.85
N SER A 99 5.56 -8.51 -4.71
CA SER A 99 6.68 -8.09 -5.56
C SER A 99 7.81 -9.11 -5.63
N GLN A 100 8.65 -8.96 -6.66
CA GLN A 100 9.84 -9.80 -6.85
C GLN A 100 10.83 -9.70 -5.68
N ILE A 101 11.07 -8.50 -5.16
CA ILE A 101 11.98 -8.28 -4.03
C ILE A 101 11.48 -8.97 -2.75
N THR A 102 10.16 -8.93 -2.51
CA THR A 102 9.57 -9.65 -1.38
C THR A 102 9.59 -11.16 -1.60
N ALA A 103 9.55 -11.64 -2.85
CA ALA A 103 9.67 -13.06 -3.15
C ALA A 103 11.08 -13.61 -2.81
N GLU A 104 12.12 -12.80 -3.04
CA GLU A 104 13.50 -13.11 -2.61
C GLU A 104 13.61 -13.18 -1.09
N GLU A 105 12.99 -12.24 -0.37
CA GLU A 105 12.88 -12.31 1.10
C GLU A 105 12.16 -13.58 1.56
N CYS A 106 11.02 -13.93 0.95
CA CYS A 106 10.24 -15.10 1.33
C CYS A 106 11.04 -16.39 1.14
N LYS A 107 11.76 -16.51 0.02
CA LYS A 107 12.63 -17.67 -0.26
C LYS A 107 13.67 -17.86 0.85
N GLN A 108 14.30 -16.77 1.29
CA GLN A 108 15.36 -16.83 2.29
C GLN A 108 14.82 -16.97 3.72
N LEU A 109 13.88 -16.11 4.11
CA LEU A 109 13.45 -15.97 5.50
C LEU A 109 12.34 -16.94 5.86
N LEU A 110 11.45 -17.28 4.92
CA LEU A 110 10.36 -18.24 5.13
C LEU A 110 10.69 -19.63 4.58
N GLU A 111 11.85 -19.79 3.92
CA GLU A 111 12.28 -21.06 3.31
C GLU A 111 11.26 -21.63 2.31
N ARG A 112 10.48 -20.75 1.68
CA ARG A 112 9.45 -21.12 0.70
C ARG A 112 9.47 -20.15 -0.47
N GLU A 113 9.76 -20.69 -1.65
CA GLU A 113 9.59 -19.95 -2.90
C GLU A 113 8.10 -19.64 -3.15
N VAL A 114 7.85 -18.42 -3.59
CA VAL A 114 6.52 -17.93 -3.96
C VAL A 114 6.09 -18.58 -5.28
N ASP A 115 4.83 -19.02 -5.35
CA ASP A 115 4.26 -19.61 -6.56
C ASP A 115 3.89 -18.56 -7.61
N VAL A 116 3.29 -17.44 -7.17
CA VAL A 116 2.87 -16.33 -8.05
C VAL A 116 3.09 -14.99 -7.35
N ILE A 117 3.62 -14.01 -8.09
CA ILE A 117 3.63 -12.61 -7.64
C ILE A 117 2.28 -11.99 -8.00
N THR A 118 1.62 -11.40 -7.01
CA THR A 118 0.32 -10.74 -7.11
C THR A 118 0.46 -9.26 -6.79
N PRO A 119 0.93 -8.42 -7.76
CA PRO A 119 1.09 -6.99 -7.55
C PRO A 119 -0.21 -6.32 -7.11
N ASN A 120 -0.11 -5.26 -6.31
CA ASN A 120 -1.29 -4.54 -5.85
C ASN A 120 -1.74 -3.53 -6.91
N GLY A 121 -2.97 -3.72 -7.40
CA GLY A 121 -3.60 -2.76 -8.29
C GLY A 121 -4.31 -1.64 -7.54
N PHE A 122 -4.84 -0.68 -8.28
CA PHE A 122 -5.74 0.35 -7.76
C PHE A 122 -6.97 0.49 -8.67
N GLU A 123 -8.03 1.08 -8.10
CA GLU A 123 -9.22 1.54 -8.81
C GLU A 123 -9.06 3.01 -9.19
N ASP A 124 -9.67 3.44 -10.30
CA ASP A 124 -9.49 4.80 -10.83
C ASP A 124 -10.42 5.86 -10.22
N ASP A 125 -11.25 5.46 -9.26
CA ASP A 125 -12.36 6.26 -8.75
C ASP A 125 -11.92 7.47 -7.91
N PHE A 126 -10.73 7.42 -7.31
CA PHE A 126 -10.19 8.52 -6.51
C PHE A 126 -9.47 9.60 -7.33
N VAL A 127 -9.23 9.38 -8.63
CA VAL A 127 -8.59 10.37 -9.51
C VAL A 127 -9.67 11.34 -10.03
N PRO A 128 -9.49 12.67 -9.85
CA PRO A 128 -10.47 13.64 -10.36
C PRO A 128 -10.65 13.55 -11.87
N ILE A 129 -11.90 13.72 -12.33
CA ILE A 129 -12.21 13.79 -13.76
C ILE A 129 -11.51 14.99 -14.42
N PRO A 130 -11.14 14.89 -15.71
CA PRO A 130 -10.34 15.90 -16.42
C PRO A 130 -10.89 17.33 -16.29
N GLU A 131 -12.21 17.51 -16.34
CA GLU A 131 -12.89 18.81 -16.28
C GLU A 131 -12.69 19.54 -14.95
N SER A 132 -12.42 18.79 -13.88
CA SER A 132 -12.22 19.33 -12.52
C SER A 132 -10.73 19.40 -12.13
N PHE A 133 -9.87 18.73 -12.89
CA PHE A 133 -8.48 18.46 -12.49
C PHE A 133 -7.68 19.75 -12.34
N ASP A 134 -7.66 20.61 -13.36
CA ASP A 134 -6.85 21.84 -13.35
C ASP A 134 -7.29 22.82 -12.27
N LYS A 135 -8.60 22.90 -12.02
CA LYS A 135 -9.16 23.72 -10.94
C LYS A 135 -8.71 23.23 -9.57
N LYS A 136 -8.75 21.91 -9.34
CA LYS A 136 -8.27 21.31 -8.09
C LYS A 136 -6.76 21.49 -7.91
N ARG A 137 -5.99 21.29 -8.98
CA ARG A 137 -4.54 21.53 -8.99
C ARG A 137 -4.19 22.97 -8.63
N ALA A 138 -4.86 23.94 -9.25
CA ALA A 138 -4.64 25.36 -8.95
C ALA A 138 -4.97 25.68 -7.48
N ALA A 139 -6.10 25.17 -6.97
CA ALA A 139 -6.47 25.36 -5.57
C ALA A 139 -5.45 24.76 -4.59
N ALA A 140 -4.93 23.56 -4.90
CA ALA A 140 -3.90 22.89 -4.13
C ALA A 140 -2.60 23.72 -4.07
N LYS A 141 -2.14 24.22 -5.22
CA LYS A 141 -0.94 25.08 -5.29
C LYS A 141 -1.09 26.38 -4.51
N VAL A 142 -2.25 27.04 -4.61
CA VAL A 142 -2.54 28.24 -3.81
C VAL A 142 -2.46 27.90 -2.33
N ARG A 143 -3.04 26.76 -1.91
CA ARG A 143 -3.05 26.37 -0.51
C ARG A 143 -1.66 26.01 0.02
N LEU A 144 -0.87 25.27 -0.74
CA LEU A 144 0.53 24.94 -0.42
C LEU A 144 1.36 26.22 -0.25
N ARG A 145 1.24 27.17 -1.19
CA ARG A 145 1.90 28.49 -1.11
C ARG A 145 1.49 29.26 0.13
N GLN A 146 0.18 29.37 0.40
CA GLN A 146 -0.34 30.12 1.55
C GLN A 146 0.23 29.60 2.88
N VAL A 147 0.25 28.27 3.07
CA VAL A 147 0.80 27.66 4.28
C VAL A 147 2.31 27.87 4.37
N ALA A 148 3.03 27.71 3.26
CA ALA A 148 4.48 27.92 3.23
C ALA A 148 4.87 29.37 3.55
N GLU A 149 4.27 30.35 2.87
CA GLU A 149 4.54 31.78 3.11
C GLU A 149 4.17 32.19 4.55
N ALA A 150 3.04 31.71 5.07
CA ALA A 150 2.62 31.98 6.45
C ALA A 150 3.60 31.39 7.48
N LEU A 151 4.14 30.20 7.22
CA LEU A 151 5.11 29.53 8.09
C LEU A 151 6.49 30.19 8.04
N PHE A 152 6.93 30.63 6.86
CA PHE A 152 8.25 31.22 6.68
C PHE A 152 8.31 32.72 7.03
N GLY A 153 7.19 33.41 6.94
CA GLY A 153 7.10 34.84 7.24
C GLY A 153 7.51 35.76 6.08
N TYR A 154 7.57 35.24 4.85
CA TYR A 154 7.89 36.03 3.65
C TYR A 154 7.25 35.42 2.40
N LYS A 155 7.22 36.20 1.32
CA LYS A 155 6.70 35.78 0.01
C LYS A 155 7.69 34.91 -0.74
N LEU A 156 7.17 33.83 -1.32
CA LEU A 156 7.91 32.93 -2.20
C LEU A 156 7.95 33.52 -3.63
N GLN A 157 8.94 33.13 -4.42
CA GLN A 157 9.04 33.46 -5.83
C GLN A 157 7.82 32.94 -6.61
N GLU A 158 7.45 33.61 -7.71
CA GLU A 158 6.25 33.26 -8.47
C GLU A 158 6.33 31.84 -9.06
N ASN A 159 7.52 31.46 -9.55
CA ASN A 159 7.83 30.17 -10.17
C ASN A 159 8.22 29.07 -9.17
N VAL A 160 7.98 29.24 -7.87
CA VAL A 160 8.30 28.23 -6.83
C VAL A 160 7.72 26.86 -7.19
N LYS A 161 8.49 25.80 -6.94
CA LYS A 161 8.08 24.41 -7.16
C LYS A 161 7.80 23.71 -5.83
N PHE A 162 6.80 22.84 -5.83
CA PHE A 162 6.41 22.05 -4.66
C PHE A 162 6.78 20.59 -4.86
N ILE A 163 7.57 20.05 -3.94
CA ILE A 163 7.90 18.61 -3.95
C ILE A 163 7.49 17.98 -2.62
N VAL A 164 7.20 16.69 -2.62
CA VAL A 164 6.75 16.00 -1.41
C VAL A 164 7.34 14.60 -1.26
N THR A 165 7.59 14.22 -0.01
CA THR A 165 7.63 12.83 0.43
C THR A 165 6.52 12.60 1.45
N SER A 166 5.91 11.41 1.41
CA SER A 166 4.76 11.08 2.24
C SER A 166 4.73 9.59 2.59
N GLY A 167 3.97 9.24 3.63
CA GLY A 167 3.76 7.87 4.06
C GLY A 167 3.94 7.70 5.56
N ARG A 168 4.16 6.46 6.01
CA ARG A 168 4.42 6.17 7.43
C ARG A 168 5.74 6.77 7.90
N TYR A 169 5.82 7.12 9.18
CA TYR A 169 7.05 7.60 9.77
C TYR A 169 8.05 6.46 10.01
N GLU A 170 8.80 6.12 8.96
CA GLU A 170 9.93 5.19 9.03
C GLU A 170 11.17 5.86 8.43
N PHE A 171 11.92 6.58 9.27
CA PHE A 171 12.98 7.51 8.86
C PHE A 171 13.95 6.95 7.80
N ARG A 172 14.44 5.73 8.00
CA ARG A 172 15.32 5.03 7.06
C ARG A 172 14.57 4.25 5.98
N ASN A 173 13.54 3.48 6.34
CA ASN A 173 12.85 2.60 5.40
C ASN A 173 12.14 3.35 4.29
N LYS A 174 11.57 4.52 4.59
CA LYS A 174 10.98 5.44 3.60
C LYS A 174 12.01 6.37 2.96
N GLY A 175 13.27 6.31 3.39
CA GLY A 175 14.36 7.11 2.84
C GLY A 175 14.26 8.61 3.15
N LEU A 176 13.60 8.98 4.25
CA LEU A 176 13.51 10.40 4.66
C LEU A 176 14.91 10.97 4.96
N ASP A 177 15.79 10.11 5.49
CA ASP A 177 17.19 10.42 5.76
C ASP A 177 17.97 10.82 4.49
N VAL A 178 17.92 10.00 3.44
CA VAL A 178 18.64 10.28 2.18
C VAL A 178 17.99 11.42 1.40
N PHE A 179 16.66 11.59 1.52
CA PHE A 179 15.98 12.72 0.90
C PHE A 179 16.45 14.05 1.48
N ILE A 180 16.60 14.14 2.81
CA ILE A 180 17.12 15.35 3.47
C ILE A 180 18.56 15.66 3.03
N ASP A 181 19.41 14.64 2.84
CA ASP A 181 20.77 14.85 2.32
C ASP A 181 20.76 15.32 0.87
N ALA A 182 19.88 14.77 0.02
CA ALA A 182 19.71 15.21 -1.35
C ALA A 182 19.20 16.67 -1.45
N LEU A 183 18.27 17.07 -0.56
CA LEU A 183 17.81 18.45 -0.46
C LEU A 183 18.93 19.41 -0.05
N ALA A 184 19.81 18.99 0.86
CA ALA A 184 20.97 19.79 1.25
C ALA A 184 21.94 19.98 0.08
N MET A 185 22.20 18.92 -0.70
CA MET A 185 22.98 19.01 -1.94
C MET A 185 22.34 19.99 -2.93
N ALA A 186 21.04 19.85 -3.21
CA ALA A 186 20.29 20.70 -4.14
C ALA A 186 20.23 22.18 -3.72
N ASN A 187 20.39 22.48 -2.43
CA ASN A 187 20.48 23.85 -1.92
C ASN A 187 21.81 24.53 -2.23
N HIS A 188 22.87 23.74 -2.40
CA HIS A 188 24.22 24.22 -2.74
C HIS A 188 24.55 24.12 -4.23
N GLU A 189 23.69 23.47 -5.02
CA GLU A 189 23.86 23.40 -6.48
C GLU A 189 23.74 24.79 -7.13
N GLU A 190 24.78 25.18 -7.87
CA GLU A 190 24.83 26.48 -8.55
C GLU A 190 23.76 26.57 -9.64
N GLU A 191 23.56 25.48 -10.40
CA GLU A 191 22.62 25.40 -11.50
C GLU A 191 21.14 25.38 -11.09
N ASN A 192 20.84 25.30 -9.79
CA ASN A 192 19.48 25.38 -9.30
C ASN A 192 19.05 26.86 -9.19
N GLU A 193 18.36 27.38 -10.19
CA GLU A 193 17.88 28.78 -10.18
C GLU A 193 16.48 28.95 -9.57
N ASN A 194 15.76 27.84 -9.34
CA ASN A 194 14.38 27.88 -8.89
C ASN A 194 14.28 27.68 -7.37
N GLU A 195 13.35 28.42 -6.76
CA GLU A 195 12.96 28.19 -5.38
C GLU A 195 12.10 26.92 -5.26
N ILE A 196 12.40 26.07 -4.28
CA ILE A 196 11.72 24.79 -4.05
C ILE A 196 11.28 24.70 -2.60
N VAL A 197 10.02 24.29 -2.39
CA VAL A 197 9.51 23.92 -1.06
C VAL A 197 9.25 22.42 -1.01
N ALA A 198 10.00 21.72 -0.16
CA ALA A 198 9.88 20.30 0.07
C ALA A 198 9.02 19.99 1.30
N PHE A 199 7.92 19.28 1.10
CA PHE A 199 7.01 18.85 2.15
C PHE A 199 7.35 17.43 2.62
N PHE A 200 7.37 17.25 3.94
CA PHE A 200 7.38 15.96 4.60
C PHE A 200 5.99 15.71 5.18
N MET A 201 5.13 15.01 4.43
CA MET A 201 3.76 14.68 4.83
C MET A 201 3.72 13.31 5.52
N VAL A 202 4.24 13.27 6.75
CA VAL A 202 4.51 12.05 7.49
C VAL A 202 3.97 12.19 8.91
N PRO A 203 2.99 11.39 9.35
CA PRO A 203 2.35 11.55 10.65
C PRO A 203 3.31 11.23 11.80
N ALA A 204 3.32 12.06 12.84
CA ALA A 204 4.15 11.89 14.03
C ALA A 204 3.38 12.22 15.31
N ASN A 205 4.02 12.03 16.47
CA ASN A 205 3.42 12.28 17.77
C ASN A 205 3.25 13.78 18.03
N ASN A 206 2.11 14.34 17.61
CA ASN A 206 1.80 15.76 17.67
C ASN A 206 0.66 16.04 18.66
N TYR A 207 0.53 17.30 19.11
CA TYR A 207 -0.54 17.75 20.01
C TYR A 207 -1.34 18.93 19.45
N GLY A 208 -1.45 19.01 18.13
CA GLY A 208 -2.35 19.93 17.43
C GLY A 208 -1.66 21.03 16.62
N PRO A 209 -2.45 21.78 15.84
CA PRO A 209 -1.95 22.80 14.92
C PRO A 209 -1.31 23.97 15.68
N ARG A 210 -0.29 24.56 15.07
CA ARG A 210 0.40 25.73 15.64
C ARG A 210 -0.49 26.96 15.62
N LYS A 211 -0.69 27.56 16.79
CA LYS A 211 -1.59 28.72 16.95
C LYS A 211 -1.07 29.97 16.25
N ASP A 212 0.24 30.15 16.26
CA ASP A 212 0.91 31.25 15.57
C ASP A 212 0.78 31.14 14.05
N LEU A 213 0.95 29.93 13.48
CA LEU A 213 0.71 29.66 12.07
C LEU A 213 -0.76 29.88 11.69
N LEU A 214 -1.71 29.39 12.49
CA LEU A 214 -3.14 29.63 12.30
C LEU A 214 -3.46 31.13 12.25
N LYS A 215 -2.93 31.90 13.20
CA LYS A 215 -3.11 33.35 13.24
C LYS A 215 -2.57 34.03 11.99
N SER A 216 -1.39 33.62 11.50
CA SER A 216 -0.82 34.14 10.25
C SER A 216 -1.66 33.78 9.02
N LEU A 217 -2.25 32.58 8.98
CA LEU A 217 -3.17 32.17 7.92
C LEU A 217 -4.49 32.96 7.93
N GLU A 218 -5.04 33.25 9.11
CA GLU A 218 -6.30 34.00 9.26
C GLU A 218 -6.13 35.49 8.94
N THR A 219 -5.03 36.10 9.39
CA THR A 219 -4.80 37.54 9.27
C THR A 219 -4.08 37.94 7.99
N GLY A 220 -3.43 36.99 7.31
CA GLY A 220 -2.57 37.25 6.16
C GLY A 220 -1.29 38.02 6.51
N THR A 221 -0.94 38.16 7.79
CA THR A 221 0.27 38.84 8.26
C THR A 221 1.28 37.87 8.84
N PHE A 222 2.54 38.10 8.52
CA PHE A 222 3.66 37.33 9.04
C PHE A 222 3.91 37.70 10.50
N THR A 223 3.99 36.69 11.37
CA THR A 223 4.31 36.90 12.78
C THR A 223 5.84 36.89 12.95
N GLU A 224 6.43 38.01 13.35
CA GLU A 224 7.89 38.13 13.57
C GLU A 224 8.41 37.25 14.73
N GLU A 225 7.51 36.76 15.60
CA GLU A 225 7.85 36.04 16.83
C GLU A 225 8.05 34.52 16.66
N SER A 226 7.82 33.96 15.46
CA SER A 226 7.92 32.51 15.25
C SER A 226 9.37 32.08 15.04
N THR A 227 9.98 31.45 16.05
CA THR A 227 11.32 30.86 15.96
C THR A 227 11.36 29.54 15.18
N ASN A 228 10.20 28.93 14.92
CA ASN A 228 10.09 27.67 14.21
C ASN A 228 9.42 27.91 12.84
N ASN A 229 10.15 27.68 11.76
CA ASN A 229 9.69 27.87 10.40
C ASN A 229 9.65 26.54 9.61
N VAL A 230 9.66 25.39 10.30
CA VAL A 230 9.66 24.06 9.69
C VAL A 230 8.37 23.30 9.99
N LEU A 231 7.88 23.33 11.24
CA LEU A 231 6.74 22.53 11.68
C LEU A 231 5.40 23.26 11.48
N THR A 232 4.40 22.54 10.97
CA THR A 232 3.00 23.03 10.90
C THR A 232 2.20 22.76 12.17
N HIS A 233 2.57 21.73 12.92
CA HIS A 233 1.89 21.30 14.15
C HIS A 233 2.92 21.19 15.28
N TYR A 234 2.46 21.32 16.52
CA TYR A 234 3.33 21.09 17.66
C TYR A 234 3.67 19.61 17.80
N LEU A 235 4.95 19.30 18.00
CA LEU A 235 5.46 17.94 18.08
C LEU A 235 5.95 17.64 19.50
N HIS A 236 5.60 16.47 20.04
CA HIS A 236 6.21 15.98 21.27
C HIS A 236 7.67 15.63 21.04
N ASP A 237 8.54 15.95 22.00
CA ASP A 237 9.97 15.63 21.97
C ASP A 237 10.70 16.10 20.69
N ALA A 238 10.33 17.29 20.19
CA ALA A 238 10.82 17.82 18.91
C ALA A 238 12.37 17.85 18.79
N ASP A 239 13.09 18.08 19.89
CA ASP A 239 14.56 18.09 19.91
C ASP A 239 15.18 16.72 19.58
N TYR A 240 14.41 15.64 19.72
CA TYR A 240 14.82 14.26 19.44
C TYR A 240 14.24 13.70 18.13
N ASP A 241 13.45 14.49 17.40
CA ASP A 241 12.84 14.06 16.15
C ASP A 241 13.92 13.86 15.05
N PRO A 242 14.00 12.67 14.41
CA PRO A 242 15.03 12.39 13.42
C PRO A 242 15.02 13.31 12.20
N ILE A 243 13.85 13.74 11.72
CA ILE A 243 13.75 14.69 10.60
C ILE A 243 14.32 16.04 11.05
N LEU A 244 13.86 16.59 12.18
CA LEU A 244 14.32 17.89 12.67
C LEU A 244 15.82 17.90 12.98
N GLN A 245 16.35 16.85 13.61
CA GLN A 245 17.79 16.74 13.88
C GLN A 245 18.61 16.69 12.59
N LYS A 246 18.16 15.96 11.58
CA LYS A 246 18.86 15.84 10.29
C LYS A 246 18.79 17.14 9.49
N LEU A 247 17.64 17.83 9.47
CA LEU A 247 17.49 19.16 8.87
C LEU A 247 18.44 20.17 9.53
N ALA A 248 18.50 20.19 10.87
CA ALA A 248 19.41 21.06 11.62
C ALA A 248 20.88 20.75 11.32
N LYS A 249 21.25 19.46 11.28
CA LYS A 249 22.60 19.00 10.92
C LYS A 249 23.02 19.49 9.53
N ASN A 250 22.10 19.50 8.57
CA ASN A 250 22.33 19.97 7.20
C ASN A 250 22.12 21.47 7.01
N LYS A 251 21.82 22.22 8.07
CA LYS A 251 21.61 23.68 8.04
C LYS A 251 20.52 24.12 7.05
N LEU A 252 19.48 23.31 6.89
CA LEU A 252 18.28 23.68 6.13
C LEU A 252 17.39 24.57 7.01
N THR A 253 17.56 25.89 6.88
CA THR A 253 17.02 26.88 7.82
C THR A 253 15.81 27.68 7.32
N ASN A 254 15.37 27.45 6.07
CA ASN A 254 14.30 28.19 5.43
C ASN A 254 14.51 29.72 5.43
N LYS A 255 15.76 30.17 5.28
CA LYS A 255 16.03 31.60 5.05
C LYS A 255 15.49 31.99 3.68
N GLN A 256 15.15 33.26 3.51
CA GLN A 256 14.65 33.77 2.23
C GLN A 256 15.67 33.57 1.08
N ALA A 257 16.97 33.60 1.39
CA ALA A 257 18.03 33.36 0.41
C ALA A 257 18.29 31.86 0.11
N ASP A 258 17.75 30.94 0.91
CA ASP A 258 17.92 29.49 0.68
C ASP A 258 17.10 29.10 -0.57
N LYS A 259 17.67 28.31 -1.48
CA LYS A 259 16.96 27.81 -2.68
C LYS A 259 15.97 26.72 -2.32
N ILE A 260 16.35 25.87 -1.35
CA ILE A 260 15.52 24.79 -0.82
C ILE A 260 14.95 25.21 0.53
N LYS A 261 13.64 25.07 0.66
CA LYS A 261 12.90 25.25 1.90
C LYS A 261 12.18 23.96 2.25
N VAL A 262 11.98 23.68 3.53
CA VAL A 262 11.43 22.43 4.04
C VAL A 262 10.26 22.68 4.98
N ILE A 263 9.21 21.88 4.86
CA ILE A 263 8.05 21.93 5.75
C ILE A 263 7.74 20.52 6.23
N PHE A 264 7.70 20.34 7.55
CA PHE A 264 7.27 19.10 8.18
C PHE A 264 5.81 19.18 8.60
N VAL A 265 5.01 18.25 8.08
CA VAL A 265 3.57 18.09 8.35
C VAL A 265 3.38 16.78 9.13
N PRO A 266 3.45 16.83 10.48
CA PRO A 266 3.46 15.64 11.33
C PRO A 266 2.06 15.07 11.60
N VAL A 267 1.16 15.14 10.63
CA VAL A 267 -0.25 14.72 10.74
C VAL A 267 -0.72 13.99 9.48
N TYR A 268 -1.77 13.19 9.63
CA TYR A 268 -2.51 12.68 8.49
C TYR A 268 -3.40 13.78 7.90
N LEU A 269 -3.46 13.85 6.56
CA LEU A 269 -4.23 14.86 5.83
C LEU A 269 -5.60 14.30 5.45
N HIS A 270 -6.58 14.49 6.35
CA HIS A 270 -7.97 14.06 6.16
C HIS A 270 -8.94 15.24 5.96
N GLY A 271 -8.43 16.46 5.77
CA GLY A 271 -9.25 17.67 5.63
C GLY A 271 -9.60 18.38 6.94
N ASN A 272 -9.30 17.76 8.09
CA ASN A 272 -9.58 18.31 9.43
C ASN A 272 -8.31 18.52 10.27
N ASP A 273 -7.15 18.70 9.63
CA ASP A 273 -5.87 18.89 10.32
C ASP A 273 -5.74 20.28 10.98
N GLY A 274 -6.57 21.24 10.57
CA GLY A 274 -6.57 22.60 11.09
C GLY A 274 -5.62 23.54 10.36
N ILE A 275 -4.58 23.07 9.68
CA ILE A 275 -3.64 23.92 8.94
C ILE A 275 -3.96 23.99 7.45
N PHE A 276 -4.14 22.87 6.77
CA PHE A 276 -4.39 22.80 5.33
C PHE A 276 -5.89 22.73 5.02
N GLY A 277 -6.65 21.92 5.76
CA GLY A 277 -8.08 21.76 5.51
C GLY A 277 -8.41 21.03 4.20
N LEU A 278 -7.45 20.25 3.68
CA LEU A 278 -7.59 19.43 2.48
C LEU A 278 -7.17 17.99 2.80
N ASN A 279 -7.75 17.02 2.08
CA ASN A 279 -7.26 15.65 2.16
C ASN A 279 -5.92 15.51 1.42
N TYR A 280 -5.24 14.38 1.64
CA TYR A 280 -3.95 14.08 1.01
C TYR A 280 -3.96 14.23 -0.51
N TRP A 281 -4.95 13.65 -1.21
CA TRP A 281 -5.01 13.65 -2.67
C TRP A 281 -5.27 15.05 -3.25
N ASP A 282 -6.11 15.84 -2.60
CA ASP A 282 -6.38 17.24 -2.97
C ASP A 282 -5.16 18.15 -2.73
N LEU A 283 -4.14 17.71 -1.98
CA LEU A 283 -2.83 18.37 -1.91
C LEU A 283 -1.81 17.78 -2.88
N LEU A 284 -1.80 16.45 -3.04
CA LEU A 284 -0.90 15.72 -3.94
C LEU A 284 -0.99 16.25 -5.38
N ILE A 285 -2.21 16.52 -5.85
CA ILE A 285 -2.46 17.08 -7.19
C ILE A 285 -1.73 18.41 -7.46
N GLY A 286 -1.43 19.18 -6.40
CA GLY A 286 -0.70 20.45 -6.47
C GLY A 286 0.81 20.31 -6.55
N MET A 287 1.35 19.11 -6.31
CA MET A 287 2.78 18.87 -6.31
C MET A 287 3.35 18.86 -7.73
N ASP A 288 4.57 19.36 -7.87
CA ASP A 288 5.34 19.31 -9.11
C ASP A 288 6.14 18.00 -9.20
N MET A 289 6.55 17.43 -8.06
CA MET A 289 7.26 16.15 -8.04
C MET A 289 7.05 15.44 -6.71
N THR A 290 7.07 14.11 -6.73
CA THR A 290 7.15 13.31 -5.50
C THR A 290 8.47 12.54 -5.42
N VAL A 291 8.95 12.33 -4.20
CA VAL A 291 10.22 11.63 -3.94
C VAL A 291 10.01 10.57 -2.87
N PHE A 292 10.05 9.30 -3.27
CA PHE A 292 9.91 8.15 -2.39
C PHE A 292 11.15 7.25 -2.50
N PRO A 293 12.30 7.68 -1.95
CA PRO A 293 13.52 6.93 -2.09
C PRO A 293 13.53 5.75 -1.10
N SER A 294 12.55 4.85 -1.11
CA SER A 294 12.43 3.84 -0.07
C SER A 294 13.61 2.86 -0.05
N TYR A 295 14.02 2.44 1.15
CA TYR A 295 14.90 1.31 1.37
C TYR A 295 14.09 0.02 1.56
N TYR A 296 12.98 0.05 2.31
CA TYR A 296 12.14 -1.13 2.53
C TYR A 296 10.69 -0.82 2.17
N GLU A 297 10.29 -1.23 0.96
CA GLU A 297 8.95 -0.99 0.42
C GLU A 297 8.47 -2.20 -0.37
N PRO A 298 7.70 -3.11 0.24
CA PRO A 298 7.30 -4.35 -0.43
C PRO A 298 6.53 -4.12 -1.73
N TRP A 299 5.71 -3.06 -1.79
CA TRP A 299 5.07 -2.59 -3.02
C TRP A 299 5.40 -1.12 -3.29
N GLY A 300 4.70 -0.20 -2.65
CA GLY A 300 4.85 1.24 -2.87
C GLY A 300 3.63 1.81 -3.55
N TYR A 301 2.59 2.10 -2.75
CA TYR A 301 1.37 2.74 -3.23
C TYR A 301 1.57 4.23 -3.52
N THR A 302 2.38 4.93 -2.73
CA THR A 302 2.54 6.39 -2.87
C THR A 302 3.16 6.81 -4.21
N PRO A 303 4.15 6.10 -4.79
CA PRO A 303 4.59 6.39 -6.16
C PRO A 303 3.50 6.14 -7.20
N LEU A 304 2.75 5.05 -7.05
CA LEU A 304 1.66 4.69 -7.96
C LEU A 304 0.55 5.76 -7.95
N GLU A 305 0.09 6.15 -6.77
CA GLU A 305 -0.88 7.23 -6.57
C GLU A 305 -0.39 8.53 -7.21
N SER A 306 0.88 8.90 -6.99
CA SER A 306 1.45 10.14 -7.55
C SER A 306 1.38 10.17 -9.07
N LEU A 307 1.72 9.07 -9.72
CA LEU A 307 1.61 8.95 -11.18
C LEU A 307 0.15 9.06 -11.65
N ALA A 308 -0.80 8.47 -10.92
CA ALA A 308 -2.23 8.59 -11.22
C ALA A 308 -2.74 10.02 -11.12
N PHE A 309 -2.15 10.85 -10.24
CA PHE A 309 -2.40 12.28 -10.14
C PHE A 309 -1.53 13.14 -11.07
N TYR A 310 -0.98 12.56 -12.15
CA TYR A 310 -0.14 13.27 -13.11
C TYR A 310 1.11 13.91 -12.48
N VAL A 311 1.60 13.37 -11.36
CA VAL A 311 2.78 13.91 -10.67
C VAL A 311 3.99 13.00 -10.94
N PRO A 312 5.04 13.50 -11.62
CA PRO A 312 6.26 12.73 -11.83
C PRO A 312 6.93 12.37 -10.50
N THR A 313 7.59 11.21 -10.49
CA THR A 313 7.94 10.53 -9.24
C THR A 313 9.34 9.93 -9.26
N ILE A 314 10.09 10.06 -8.16
CA ILE A 314 11.28 9.26 -7.87
C ILE A 314 10.92 8.09 -6.96
N THR A 315 11.39 6.88 -7.31
CA THR A 315 11.36 5.68 -6.47
C THR A 315 12.70 4.93 -6.58
N THR A 316 12.83 3.74 -5.97
CA THR A 316 14.08 2.96 -5.96
C THR A 316 13.92 1.55 -6.49
N THR A 317 15.05 0.91 -6.81
CA THR A 317 15.13 -0.53 -7.08
C THR A 317 14.83 -1.41 -5.86
N LEU A 318 14.73 -0.84 -4.65
CA LEU A 318 14.32 -1.56 -3.44
C LEU A 318 12.83 -1.44 -3.12
N ALA A 319 12.07 -0.75 -3.98
CA ALA A 319 10.61 -0.71 -3.92
C ALA A 319 10.00 -1.70 -4.92
N GLY A 320 8.99 -2.46 -4.48
CA GLY A 320 8.30 -3.42 -5.35
C GLY A 320 7.72 -2.81 -6.63
N PHE A 321 7.12 -1.63 -6.52
CA PHE A 321 6.58 -0.86 -7.64
C PHE A 321 7.70 -0.36 -8.56
N GLY A 322 8.83 0.07 -8.01
CA GLY A 322 10.00 0.47 -8.80
C GLY A 322 10.56 -0.70 -9.62
N ARG A 323 10.68 -1.88 -9.01
CA ARG A 323 11.06 -3.13 -9.70
C ARG A 323 10.06 -3.55 -10.76
N TRP A 324 8.76 -3.47 -10.46
CA TRP A 324 7.73 -3.78 -11.44
C TRP A 324 7.83 -2.85 -12.65
N ILE A 325 7.96 -1.55 -12.45
CA ILE A 325 8.10 -0.59 -13.55
C ILE A 325 9.30 -0.89 -14.42
N ILE A 326 10.47 -1.22 -13.86
CA ILE A 326 11.68 -1.55 -14.65
C ILE A 326 11.40 -2.67 -15.67
N ASN A 327 10.54 -3.62 -15.35
CA ASN A 327 10.23 -4.74 -16.24
C ASN A 327 9.19 -4.38 -17.32
N GLU A 328 8.45 -3.28 -17.14
CA GLU A 328 7.29 -2.93 -17.95
C GLU A 328 7.54 -1.74 -18.88
N LYS A 329 8.44 -0.82 -18.49
CA LYS A 329 8.70 0.40 -19.25
C LYS A 329 9.95 0.30 -20.13
N ASP A 330 9.97 1.12 -21.18
CA ASP A 330 11.19 1.46 -21.90
C ASP A 330 12.06 2.42 -21.05
N ASP A 331 13.38 2.29 -21.16
CA ASP A 331 14.35 2.99 -20.31
C ASP A 331 14.25 4.53 -20.41
N ASN A 332 13.61 5.04 -21.46
CA ASN A 332 13.50 6.45 -21.79
C ASN A 332 12.34 7.22 -21.11
N CYS A 333 11.50 6.64 -20.24
CA CYS A 333 10.45 7.46 -19.57
C CYS A 333 11.03 8.41 -18.52
N SER A 334 10.96 9.71 -18.81
CA SER A 334 11.29 10.83 -17.90
C SER A 334 10.26 11.04 -16.77
N CYS A 335 9.09 10.42 -16.87
CA CYS A 335 7.97 10.52 -15.94
C CYS A 335 8.20 9.87 -14.56
N ILE A 336 9.00 8.80 -14.53
CA ILE A 336 9.37 8.11 -13.30
C ILE A 336 10.84 7.73 -13.33
N LYS A 337 11.59 8.20 -12.33
CA LYS A 337 12.97 7.81 -12.11
C LYS A 337 13.03 6.71 -11.05
N VAL A 338 13.54 5.54 -11.45
CA VAL A 338 13.84 4.45 -10.52
C VAL A 338 15.35 4.49 -10.27
N ILE A 339 15.75 4.94 -9.08
CA ILE A 339 17.15 5.07 -8.68
C ILE A 339 17.66 3.72 -8.18
N ASP A 340 18.85 3.32 -8.63
CA ASP A 340 19.48 2.13 -8.06
C ASP A 340 19.87 2.40 -6.61
N ARG A 341 19.39 1.56 -5.70
CA ARG A 341 19.66 1.66 -4.28
C ARG A 341 20.11 0.32 -3.74
N ASN A 342 21.20 0.32 -3.00
CA ASN A 342 21.71 -0.80 -2.24
C ASN A 342 22.26 -0.30 -0.89
N ASP A 343 22.91 -1.19 -0.14
CA ASP A 343 23.41 -0.89 1.20
C ASP A 343 24.69 -0.04 1.23
N ASP A 344 25.37 0.09 0.09
CA ASP A 344 26.71 0.71 0.00
C ASP A 344 26.71 2.03 -0.80
N ASN A 345 25.63 2.36 -1.52
CA ASN A 345 25.60 3.49 -2.45
C ASN A 345 24.85 4.73 -1.94
N TYR A 346 24.76 4.94 -0.62
CA TYR A 346 23.97 6.02 0.00
C TYR A 346 24.22 7.41 -0.62
N SER A 347 25.49 7.80 -0.77
CA SER A 347 25.86 9.11 -1.34
C SER A 347 25.50 9.24 -2.82
N GLN A 348 25.59 8.15 -3.58
CA GLN A 348 25.16 8.13 -4.98
C GLN A 348 23.65 8.32 -5.07
N VAL A 349 22.87 7.65 -4.22
CA VAL A 349 21.41 7.80 -4.18
C VAL A 349 21.03 9.25 -3.85
N ALA A 350 21.70 9.88 -2.88
CA ALA A 350 21.46 11.30 -2.57
C ALA A 350 21.77 12.22 -3.76
N GLY A 351 22.90 11.98 -4.45
CA GLY A 351 23.28 12.71 -5.66
C GLY A 351 22.27 12.53 -6.81
N GLU A 352 21.87 11.29 -7.10
CA GLU A 352 20.89 11.03 -8.16
C GLU A 352 19.51 11.63 -7.86
N ILE A 353 19.08 11.69 -6.59
CA ILE A 353 17.87 12.40 -6.19
C ILE A 353 18.03 13.90 -6.46
N CYS A 354 19.16 14.50 -6.03
CA CYS A 354 19.48 15.90 -6.26
C CYS A 354 19.43 16.25 -7.76
N ASP A 355 20.16 15.49 -8.59
CA ASP A 355 20.19 15.67 -10.04
C ASP A 355 18.79 15.55 -10.65
N SER A 356 18.01 14.57 -10.19
CA SER A 356 16.65 14.36 -10.70
C SER A 356 15.71 15.52 -10.34
N ILE A 357 15.82 16.08 -9.13
CA ILE A 357 15.05 17.26 -8.70
C ILE A 357 15.44 18.47 -9.56
N VAL A 358 16.73 18.77 -9.67
CA VAL A 358 17.23 19.91 -10.43
C VAL A 358 16.86 19.81 -11.91
N ASN A 359 17.02 18.62 -12.52
CA ASN A 359 16.69 18.41 -13.92
C ASN A 359 15.19 18.49 -14.22
N CYS A 360 14.34 17.97 -13.32
CA CYS A 360 12.89 18.04 -13.49
C CYS A 360 12.40 19.50 -13.46
N ILE A 361 13.01 20.32 -12.63
CA ILE A 361 12.57 21.69 -12.36
C ILE A 361 13.06 22.68 -13.44
N LYS A 362 14.13 22.35 -14.17
CA LYS A 362 14.60 23.10 -15.34
C LYS A 362 13.75 22.90 -16.60
N LYS A 363 12.81 21.94 -16.60
CA LYS A 363 11.95 21.66 -17.74
C LYS A 363 11.04 22.84 -18.07
N THR A 364 10.83 23.07 -19.36
CA THR A 364 9.84 24.05 -19.83
C THR A 364 8.43 23.58 -19.46
N ASP A 365 7.45 24.49 -19.46
CA ASP A 365 6.06 24.12 -19.16
C ASP A 365 5.51 23.07 -20.15
N GLU A 366 5.95 23.11 -21.42
CA GLU A 366 5.59 22.15 -22.46
C GLU A 366 6.19 20.75 -22.18
N GLU A 367 7.49 20.68 -21.89
CA GLU A 367 8.16 19.42 -21.53
C GLU A 367 7.57 18.84 -20.24
N PHE A 368 7.28 19.70 -19.26
CA PHE A 368 6.71 19.28 -17.99
C PHE A 368 5.30 18.73 -18.17
N GLU A 369 4.47 19.34 -19.02
CA GLU A 369 3.14 18.79 -19.32
C GLU A 369 3.23 17.42 -20.02
N GLU A 370 4.19 17.21 -20.92
CA GLU A 370 4.42 15.89 -21.51
C GLU A 370 4.76 14.84 -20.44
N ILE A 371 5.66 15.19 -19.51
CA ILE A 371 6.04 14.35 -18.36
C ILE A 371 4.81 13.99 -17.52
N ARG A 372 3.92 14.96 -17.25
CA ARG A 372 2.68 14.75 -16.49
C ARG A 372 1.73 13.78 -17.20
N GLN A 373 1.50 13.97 -18.50
CA GLN A 373 0.66 13.07 -19.29
C GLN A 373 1.22 11.64 -19.33
N ASN A 374 2.53 11.50 -19.47
CA ASN A 374 3.19 10.19 -19.44
C ASN A 374 3.11 9.54 -18.04
N SER A 375 3.18 10.32 -16.96
CA SER A 375 2.97 9.82 -15.60
C SER A 375 1.58 9.17 -15.46
N TYR A 376 0.54 9.85 -15.91
CA TYR A 376 -0.82 9.29 -15.89
C TYR A 376 -0.94 8.02 -16.74
N LYS A 377 -0.36 7.98 -17.95
CA LYS A 377 -0.38 6.79 -18.81
C LYS A 377 0.25 5.57 -18.12
N ILE A 378 1.41 5.73 -17.47
CA ILE A 378 2.06 4.64 -16.74
C ILE A 378 1.17 4.14 -15.60
N SER A 379 0.51 5.03 -14.85
CA SER A 379 -0.38 4.61 -13.77
C SER A 379 -1.45 3.63 -14.26
N ARG A 380 -1.96 3.78 -15.50
CA ARG A 380 -3.00 2.91 -16.06
C ARG A 380 -2.57 1.45 -16.22
N MET A 381 -1.27 1.19 -16.29
CA MET A 381 -0.72 -0.16 -16.39
C MET A 381 -0.89 -0.93 -15.06
N ALA A 382 -0.98 -0.22 -13.93
CA ALA A 382 -1.12 -0.80 -12.59
C ALA A 382 -2.57 -0.89 -12.08
N LEU A 383 -3.56 -0.84 -12.96
CA LEU A 383 -4.96 -1.02 -12.58
C LEU A 383 -5.27 -2.48 -12.24
N TRP A 384 -6.24 -2.72 -11.34
CA TRP A 384 -6.67 -4.06 -10.96
C TRP A 384 -7.04 -4.95 -12.14
N LYS A 385 -7.70 -4.40 -13.17
CA LYS A 385 -8.06 -5.12 -14.38
C LYS A 385 -6.87 -5.78 -15.10
N ASN A 386 -5.65 -5.26 -14.93
CA ASN A 386 -4.43 -5.81 -15.53
C ASN A 386 -3.73 -6.81 -14.60
N PHE A 387 -3.89 -6.69 -13.28
CA PHE A 387 -3.20 -7.54 -12.30
C PHE A 387 -4.03 -8.72 -11.79
N ILE A 388 -5.34 -8.70 -11.98
CA ILE A 388 -6.26 -9.74 -11.49
C ILE A 388 -5.93 -11.13 -12.04
N GLU A 389 -5.35 -11.22 -13.24
CA GLU A 389 -4.94 -12.49 -13.84
C GLU A 389 -3.93 -13.26 -12.97
N ASN A 390 -3.06 -12.56 -12.24
CA ASN A 390 -2.11 -13.21 -11.34
C ASN A 390 -2.81 -13.88 -10.14
N TYR A 391 -3.92 -13.30 -9.68
CA TYR A 391 -4.75 -13.95 -8.65
C TYR A 391 -5.41 -15.21 -9.20
N TYR A 392 -5.95 -15.16 -10.43
CA TYR A 392 -6.54 -16.35 -11.06
C TYR A 392 -5.52 -17.48 -11.25
N LYS A 393 -4.29 -17.16 -11.68
CA LYS A 393 -3.18 -18.14 -11.74
C LYS A 393 -2.90 -18.79 -10.39
N SER A 394 -2.87 -17.99 -9.31
CA SER A 394 -2.70 -18.52 -7.95
C SER A 394 -3.86 -19.44 -7.53
N TYR A 395 -5.09 -19.07 -7.91
CA TYR A 395 -6.28 -19.86 -7.62
C TYR A 395 -6.25 -21.20 -8.35
N ASP A 396 -5.85 -21.23 -9.62
CA ASP A 396 -5.69 -22.46 -10.38
C ASP A 396 -4.65 -23.40 -9.76
N ILE A 397 -3.49 -22.87 -9.32
CA ILE A 397 -2.47 -23.64 -8.60
C ILE A 397 -3.04 -24.22 -7.30
N ALA A 398 -3.78 -23.41 -6.54
CA ALA A 398 -4.35 -23.84 -5.27
C ALA A 398 -5.42 -24.94 -5.46
N LEU A 399 -6.24 -24.79 -6.51
CA LEU A 399 -7.24 -25.79 -6.90
C LEU A 399 -6.56 -27.09 -7.32
N GLU A 400 -5.53 -27.06 -8.15
CA GLU A 400 -4.88 -28.29 -8.62
C GLU A 400 -4.20 -29.06 -7.47
N ARG A 401 -3.47 -28.38 -6.59
CA ARG A 401 -2.76 -29.04 -5.47
C ARG A 401 -3.69 -29.70 -4.44
N SER A 402 -4.87 -29.12 -4.22
CA SER A 402 -5.87 -29.66 -3.29
C SER A 402 -6.81 -30.70 -3.92
N ARG A 403 -6.71 -30.93 -5.24
CA ARG A 403 -7.58 -31.84 -6.01
C ARG A 403 -7.63 -33.25 -5.43
N ARG A 404 -6.49 -33.82 -5.04
CA ARG A 404 -6.41 -35.17 -4.46
C ARG A 404 -7.32 -35.35 -3.24
N TYR A 405 -7.41 -34.33 -2.38
CA TYR A 405 -8.24 -34.38 -1.18
C TYR A 405 -9.73 -34.25 -1.49
N ARG A 406 -10.06 -33.56 -2.58
CA ARG A 406 -11.44 -33.54 -3.08
C ARG A 406 -11.83 -34.90 -3.64
N GLU A 407 -10.98 -35.53 -4.45
CA GLU A 407 -11.24 -36.85 -5.04
C GLU A 407 -11.45 -37.94 -3.97
N GLU A 408 -10.75 -37.86 -2.83
CA GLU A 408 -10.96 -38.77 -1.69
C GLU A 408 -12.34 -38.66 -1.05
N LEU A 409 -12.95 -37.46 -1.03
CA LEU A 409 -14.34 -37.28 -0.58
C LEU A 409 -15.36 -37.95 -1.52
N TYR A 410 -14.98 -38.14 -2.78
CA TYR A 410 -15.84 -38.71 -3.83
C TYR A 410 -15.70 -40.22 -3.98
N ARG A 411 -14.91 -40.92 -3.14
CA ARG A 411 -14.82 -42.38 -3.22
C ARG A 411 -16.22 -42.99 -3.05
N PRO A 412 -16.78 -43.67 -4.08
CA PRO A 412 -18.05 -44.35 -3.92
C PRO A 412 -17.89 -45.41 -2.84
N VAL A 413 -18.79 -45.41 -1.86
CA VAL A 413 -18.95 -46.55 -0.94
C VAL A 413 -19.16 -47.78 -1.82
N PRO A 414 -18.45 -48.91 -1.61
CA PRO A 414 -18.72 -50.13 -2.35
C PRO A 414 -20.20 -50.43 -2.22
N THR A 415 -20.93 -50.37 -3.32
CA THR A 415 -22.33 -50.76 -3.32
C THR A 415 -22.35 -52.23 -2.97
N GLU A 416 -22.77 -52.59 -1.76
CA GLU A 416 -23.12 -53.97 -1.46
C GLU A 416 -24.10 -54.40 -2.55
N THR A 417 -23.71 -55.40 -3.34
CA THR A 417 -24.59 -55.93 -4.37
C THR A 417 -25.84 -56.39 -3.64
N PRO A 418 -27.02 -55.81 -3.89
CA PRO A 418 -28.20 -56.20 -3.14
C PRO A 418 -28.40 -57.69 -3.35
N LEU A 419 -28.44 -58.46 -2.26
CA LEU A 419 -28.85 -59.86 -2.29
C LEU A 419 -30.15 -59.93 -3.09
N SER A 420 -30.20 -60.81 -4.08
CA SER A 420 -31.32 -60.98 -4.97
C SER A 420 -32.56 -61.39 -4.16
N ILE A 421 -33.37 -60.42 -3.75
CA ILE A 421 -34.65 -60.70 -3.10
C ILE A 421 -35.59 -61.18 -4.20
N VAL A 422 -35.87 -62.49 -4.20
CA VAL A 422 -36.92 -63.08 -5.02
C VAL A 422 -38.25 -62.49 -4.55
N THR A 423 -38.84 -61.63 -5.37
CA THR A 423 -40.13 -60.99 -5.09
C THR A 423 -41.26 -61.83 -5.67
N TYR A 424 -42.17 -62.30 -4.82
CA TYR A 424 -43.43 -62.90 -5.25
C TYR A 424 -44.34 -61.83 -5.84
N LYS A 425 -44.94 -62.10 -7.00
CA LYS A 425 -45.91 -61.21 -7.66
C LYS A 425 -47.17 -61.07 -6.83
N SER A 426 -47.39 -59.89 -6.25
CA SER A 426 -48.70 -59.44 -5.76
C SER A 426 -49.15 -58.21 -6.59
N ASN A 427 -50.46 -58.03 -6.70
CA ASN A 427 -51.17 -57.20 -7.68
C ASN A 427 -50.59 -55.79 -7.87
N LYS A 428 -50.49 -55.38 -9.14
CA LYS A 428 -49.88 -54.12 -9.60
C LYS A 428 -50.50 -52.90 -8.90
N PRO A 429 -49.72 -52.05 -8.21
CA PRO A 429 -50.17 -50.72 -7.83
C PRO A 429 -50.16 -49.79 -9.06
N ILE A 430 -51.23 -49.00 -9.23
CA ILE A 430 -51.29 -47.90 -10.20
C ILE A 430 -50.79 -46.64 -9.49
N TRP A 431 -49.67 -46.10 -9.94
CA TRP A 431 -49.15 -44.83 -9.45
C TRP A 431 -49.81 -43.66 -10.18
N ARG A 432 -50.29 -42.67 -9.44
CA ARG A 432 -50.64 -41.35 -9.97
C ARG A 432 -49.65 -40.34 -9.40
N ASN A 433 -49.11 -39.48 -10.27
CA ASN A 433 -48.30 -38.35 -9.82
C ASN A 433 -49.19 -37.33 -9.09
N MET A 434 -48.77 -36.94 -7.89
CA MET A 434 -49.28 -35.79 -7.18
C MET A 434 -48.13 -34.79 -7.06
N GLU A 435 -48.25 -33.64 -7.72
CA GLU A 435 -47.41 -32.48 -7.40
C GLU A 435 -48.05 -31.72 -6.25
N VAL A 436 -47.32 -31.61 -5.14
CA VAL A 436 -47.70 -30.73 -4.03
C VAL A 436 -46.91 -29.44 -4.17
N LYS A 437 -47.56 -28.39 -4.71
CA LYS A 437 -47.08 -27.02 -4.55
C LYS A 437 -47.61 -26.48 -3.23
N ALA A 438 -46.72 -26.03 -2.36
CA ALA A 438 -47.09 -25.19 -1.23
C ALA A 438 -47.43 -23.80 -1.78
N ASN A 439 -48.72 -23.46 -1.82
CA ASN A 439 -49.17 -22.08 -2.00
C ASN A 439 -49.23 -21.43 -0.62
N THR A 440 -48.29 -20.55 -0.31
CA THR A 440 -48.48 -19.52 0.70
C THR A 440 -49.49 -18.51 0.17
N SER A 441 -50.43 -18.09 1.04
CA SER A 441 -51.49 -17.15 0.68
C SER A 441 -50.92 -15.76 0.38
N ASP A 442 -51.47 -15.08 -0.65
CA ASP A 442 -51.17 -13.67 -1.00
C ASP A 442 -51.43 -12.67 0.14
N ALA A 443 -51.99 -13.12 1.26
CA ALA A 443 -52.27 -12.29 2.43
C ALA A 443 -51.05 -12.02 3.33
N PHE A 444 -49.90 -12.67 3.10
CA PHE A 444 -48.71 -12.52 3.95
C PHE A 444 -47.37 -12.46 3.19
N PRO A 445 -47.21 -11.57 2.19
CA PRO A 445 -45.94 -11.42 1.47
C PRO A 445 -44.81 -10.98 2.41
N GLU A 446 -45.09 -10.23 3.48
CA GLU A 446 -44.07 -9.75 4.42
C GLU A 446 -43.44 -10.87 5.26
N LEU A 447 -44.15 -11.98 5.50
CA LEU A 447 -43.61 -13.14 6.25
C LEU A 447 -42.61 -13.94 5.39
N GLU A 448 -42.82 -13.99 4.08
CA GLU A 448 -41.89 -14.61 3.16
C GLU A 448 -40.63 -13.74 2.96
N GLU A 449 -40.79 -12.40 3.00
CA GLU A 449 -39.68 -11.45 3.00
C GLU A 449 -38.89 -11.48 4.31
N LEU A 450 -39.56 -11.55 5.48
CA LEU A 450 -38.93 -11.76 6.79
C LEU A 450 -38.15 -13.08 6.87
N SER A 451 -38.66 -14.15 6.26
CA SER A 451 -37.93 -15.43 6.23
C SER A 451 -36.62 -15.38 5.41
N LYS A 452 -36.50 -14.38 4.53
CA LYS A 452 -35.35 -14.15 3.63
C LYS A 452 -34.45 -13.01 4.12
N ASN A 453 -34.85 -12.26 5.14
CA ASN A 453 -34.08 -11.15 5.71
C ASN A 453 -33.46 -11.56 7.05
N LEU A 454 -32.23 -12.09 7.01
CA LEU A 454 -31.42 -12.35 8.20
C LEU A 454 -30.24 -11.38 8.20
N TRP A 455 -30.33 -10.35 9.03
CA TRP A 455 -29.17 -9.57 9.47
C TRP A 455 -28.78 -10.00 10.87
N TRP A 456 -27.48 -9.98 11.14
CA TRP A 456 -26.95 -10.26 12.46
C TRP A 456 -25.94 -9.19 12.86
N SER A 457 -26.11 -8.67 14.08
CA SER A 457 -25.22 -7.72 14.74
C SER A 457 -24.67 -8.35 16.02
N TRP A 458 -23.42 -8.02 16.34
CA TRP A 458 -22.74 -8.46 17.56
C TRP A 458 -22.97 -7.49 18.73
N ASN A 459 -23.74 -6.41 18.53
CA ASN A 459 -24.05 -5.41 19.54
C ASN A 459 -25.44 -5.67 20.16
N PRO A 460 -25.54 -5.95 21.48
CA PRO A 460 -26.82 -6.21 22.15
C PRO A 460 -27.83 -5.05 22.10
N GLU A 461 -27.37 -3.79 21.99
CA GLU A 461 -28.25 -2.61 21.98
C GLU A 461 -28.84 -2.28 20.60
N ALA A 462 -28.43 -3.01 19.56
CA ALA A 462 -28.93 -2.83 18.19
C ALA A 462 -30.04 -3.84 17.81
N ASN A 463 -30.53 -4.63 18.78
CA ASN A 463 -31.66 -5.55 18.63
C ASN A 463 -32.97 -4.93 19.11
#